data_AF-A6M0E3-F1
#
_entry.id   AF-A6M0E3-F1
#
_cell.length_a   1.000
_cell.length_b   1.000
_cell.length_c   1.000
_cell.angle_alpha   90.00
_cell.angle_beta   90.00
_cell.angle_gamma   90.00
#
_symmetry.space_group_name_H-M   'P 1'
#
loop_
_entity.id
_entity.type
_entity.pdbx_description
1 polymer ?
#
loop_
_entity_poly.entity_id
_entity_poly.type
_entity_poly.pdbx_seq_one_letter_code
_entity_poly.pdbx_strand_id
1 'polypeptide(L)' 'MEAGCNSSEGESILNNWMKEKCDNMELVVVNDIPILVEDCLSILIGTVAKVKNSTDKLIVTTIDNTNYVLESFTEMNITN' A
#
# COMPACT_ATOMS: atom_id res chain seq x y z
N MET A 1 -7.19 -12.21 28.02
CA MET A 1 -6.48 -11.33 27.08
C MET A 1 -6.66 -11.96 25.71
N GLU A 2 -7.73 -11.60 25.01
CA GLU A 2 -7.92 -12.02 23.63
C GLU A 2 -7.33 -10.90 22.77
N ALA A 3 -6.14 -11.13 22.23
CA ALA A 3 -5.53 -10.26 21.23
C ALA A 3 -6.31 -10.46 19.91
N GLY A 4 -7.50 -9.89 19.86
CA GLY A 4 -8.28 -9.78 18.63
C GLY A 4 -7.74 -8.63 17.78
N CYS A 5 -7.66 -8.87 16.48
CA CYS A 5 -7.38 -7.91 15.40
C CYS A 5 -5.91 -7.68 15.01
N ASN A 6 -5.30 -8.64 14.32
CA ASN A 6 -4.10 -8.42 13.49
C ASN A 6 -4.38 -7.57 12.23
N SER A 7 -5.64 -7.19 11.96
CA SER A 7 -6.02 -6.41 10.78
C SER A 7 -5.45 -4.98 10.85
N SER A 8 -5.48 -4.37 12.04
CA SER A 8 -5.08 -2.97 12.23
C SER A 8 -3.58 -2.70 12.05
N GLU A 9 -2.72 -3.71 12.24
CA GLU A 9 -1.27 -3.54 12.08
C GLU A 9 -0.88 -3.43 10.60
N GLY A 10 -1.45 -4.29 9.74
CA GLY A 10 -1.20 -4.24 8.29
C GLY A 10 -1.70 -2.93 7.68
N GLU A 11 -2.91 -2.50 8.07
CA GLU A 11 -3.48 -1.23 7.63
C GLU A 11 -2.64 -0.04 8.11
N SER A 12 -2.12 -0.08 9.34
CA SER A 12 -1.23 0.96 9.85
C SER A 12 0.08 1.05 9.08
N ILE A 13 0.67 -0.10 8.72
CA ILE A 13 1.89 -0.16 7.90
C ILE A 13 1.61 0.39 6.50
N LEU A 14 0.50 0.00 5.87
CA LEU A 14 0.07 0.49 4.57
C LEU A 14 -0.08 2.02 4.57
N ASN A 15 -0.82 2.54 5.55
CA ASN A 15 -1.08 3.97 5.68
C ASN A 15 0.19 4.77 5.97
N ASN A 16 1.08 4.27 6.84
CA ASN A 16 2.37 4.92 7.08
C ASN A 16 3.24 4.91 5.83
N TRP A 17 3.34 3.78 5.14
CA TRP A 17 4.15 3.68 3.92
C TRP A 17 3.64 4.62 2.82
N MET A 18 2.32 4.71 2.63
CA MET A 18 1.72 5.65 1.69
C MET A 18 2.00 7.09 2.07
N LYS A 19 1.91 7.45 3.36
CA LYS A 19 2.30 8.80 3.82
C LYS A 19 3.78 9.07 3.56
N GLU A 20 4.67 8.13 3.84
CA GLU A 20 6.12 8.34 3.66
C GLU A 20 6.53 8.41 2.18
N LYS A 21 5.91 7.61 1.31
CA LYS A 21 6.31 7.47 -0.10
C LYS A 21 5.49 8.31 -1.07
N CYS A 22 4.27 8.65 -0.70
CA CYS A 22 3.31 9.39 -1.52
C CYS A 22 2.94 10.75 -0.90
N ASP A 23 3.73 11.27 0.07
CA ASP A 23 3.51 12.54 0.80
C ASP A 23 3.15 13.74 -0.10
N ASN A 24 3.57 13.70 -1.37
CA ASN A 24 3.30 14.74 -2.38
C ASN A 24 2.64 14.20 -3.67
N MET A 25 2.42 12.89 -3.77
CA MET A 25 1.92 12.23 -4.97
C MET A 25 0.60 11.56 -4.65
N GLU A 26 -0.47 12.00 -5.30
CA GLU A 26 -1.79 11.40 -5.12
C GLU A 26 -1.88 10.00 -5.77
N LEU A 27 -0.81 9.52 -6.42
CA LEU A 27 -0.78 8.28 -7.18
C LEU A 27 0.19 7.25 -6.58
N VAL A 28 -0.27 6.01 -6.54
CA VAL A 28 0.49 4.81 -6.19
C VAL A 28 0.34 3.79 -7.31
N VAL A 29 1.42 3.08 -7.63
CA VAL A 29 1.36 2.03 -8.65
C VAL A 29 1.01 0.72 -7.96
N VAL A 30 -0.12 0.13 -8.34
CA VAL A 30 -0.59 -1.16 -7.81
C VAL A 30 -0.60 -2.17 -8.95
N ASN A 31 0.24 -3.20 -8.85
CA ASN A 31 0.41 -4.20 -9.92
C ASN A 31 0.61 -3.56 -11.31
N ASP A 32 1.54 -2.60 -11.41
CA ASP A 32 1.85 -1.83 -12.63
C ASP A 32 0.75 -0.83 -13.07
N ILE A 33 -0.34 -0.70 -12.31
CA ILE A 33 -1.44 0.22 -12.61
C ILE A 33 -1.38 1.43 -11.68
N PRO A 34 -1.16 2.66 -12.18
CA PRO A 34 -1.23 3.85 -11.35
C PRO A 34 -2.68 4.12 -10.96
N ILE A 35 -2.95 4.15 -9.65
CA ILE A 35 -4.24 4.50 -9.07
C ILE A 35 -4.06 5.54 -7.99
N LEU A 36 -5.16 6.21 -7.61
CA LEU A 36 -5.12 7.20 -6.53
C LEU A 36 -4.87 6.52 -5.18
N VAL A 37 -4.07 7.14 -4.34
CA VAL A 37 -3.78 6.66 -2.97
C VAL A 37 -5.07 6.48 -2.18
N GLU A 38 -6.02 7.43 -2.27
CA GLU A 38 -7.31 7.35 -1.57
C GLU A 38 -8.18 6.18 -2.05
N ASP A 39 -8.16 5.90 -3.35
CA ASP A 39 -8.90 4.78 -3.96
C ASP A 39 -8.27 3.45 -3.55
N CYS A 40 -6.93 3.36 -3.59
CA CYS A 40 -6.16 2.22 -3.11
C CYS A 40 -6.45 1.92 -1.63
N LEU A 41 -6.42 2.95 -0.78
CA LEU A 41 -6.76 2.83 0.63
C LEU A 41 -8.20 2.35 0.80
N SER A 42 -9.17 2.92 0.09
CA SER A 42 -10.58 2.46 0.18
C SER A 42 -10.75 0.98 -0.21
N ILE A 43 -9.96 0.48 -1.16
CA ILE A 43 -10.02 -0.93 -1.60
C ILE A 43 -9.34 -1.86 -0.59
N LEU A 44 -8.20 -1.45 -0.03
CA LEU A 44 -7.36 -2.29 0.82
C LEU A 44 -7.75 -2.23 2.31
N ILE A 45 -8.29 -1.11 2.79
CA ILE A 45 -8.78 -0.94 4.17
C ILE A 45 -9.85 -2.00 4.45
N GLY A 46 -9.73 -2.67 5.59
CA GLY A 46 -10.61 -3.76 6.00
C GLY A 46 -10.40 -5.10 5.26
N THR A 47 -9.57 -5.14 4.21
CA THR A 47 -9.27 -6.38 3.47
C THR A 47 -7.82 -6.84 3.62
N VAL A 48 -6.94 -6.03 4.22
CA VAL A 48 -5.52 -6.38 4.48
C VAL A 48 -5.41 -7.52 5.49
N ALA A 49 -4.77 -8.62 5.08
CA ALA A 49 -4.42 -9.73 5.98
C ALA A 49 -2.95 -9.71 6.39
N LYS A 50 -2.06 -9.35 5.46
CA LYS A 50 -0.62 -9.30 5.71
C LYS A 50 0.02 -8.23 4.86
N VAL A 51 1.03 -7.57 5.41
CA VAL A 51 1.84 -6.60 4.68
C VAL A 51 3.31 -7.00 4.80
N LYS A 52 4.03 -6.89 3.68
CA LYS A 52 5.46 -7.11 3.62
C LYS A 52 6.12 -5.88 3.02
N ASN A 53 6.80 -5.13 3.87
CA ASN A 53 7.56 -3.95 3.48
C ASN A 53 8.91 -4.38 2.88
N SER A 54 9.19 -3.91 1.67
CA SER A 54 10.50 -3.99 1.00
C SER A 54 10.99 -2.57 0.71
N THR A 55 12.29 -2.40 0.49
CA THR A 55 12.97 -1.09 0.36
C THR A 55 12.25 -0.08 -0.55
N ASP A 56 11.72 -0.56 -1.69
CA ASP A 56 11.08 0.27 -2.72
C ASP A 56 9.62 -0.10 -3.00
N LYS A 57 9.12 -1.18 -2.39
CA LYS A 57 7.80 -1.76 -2.69
C LYS A 57 7.13 -2.28 -1.43
N LEU A 58 5.81 -2.18 -1.39
CA LEU A 58 4.99 -2.74 -0.33
C LEU A 58 4.11 -3.85 -0.92
N ILE A 59 4.25 -5.07 -0.41
CA ILE A 59 3.44 -6.20 -0.86
C ILE A 59 2.31 -6.40 0.16
N VAL A 60 1.08 -6.21 -0.28
CA VAL A 60 -0.13 -6.36 0.54
C VAL A 60 -0.85 -7.62 0.12
N THR A 61 -0.98 -8.56 1.05
CA THR A 61 -1.82 -9.75 0.90
C THR A 61 -3.15 -9.49 1.58
N THR A 62 -4.25 -9.65 0.85
CA THR A 62 -5.60 -9.51 1.37
C THR A 62 -6.12 -10.81 1.98
N ILE A 63 -7.22 -10.73 2.72
CA ILE A 63 -7.92 -11.87 3.32
C ILE A 63 -8.34 -12.94 2.30
N ASP A 64 -8.55 -12.56 1.06
CA ASP A 64 -8.88 -13.46 -0.06
C ASP A 64 -7.64 -14.13 -0.68
N ASN A 65 -6.46 -14.00 -0.06
CA ASN A 65 -5.16 -14.42 -0.61
C ASN A 65 -4.75 -13.70 -1.90
N THR A 66 -5.41 -12.60 -2.27
CA THR A 66 -4.97 -11.77 -3.39
C THR A 66 -3.79 -10.90 -2.95
N ASN A 67 -2.74 -10.85 -3.77
CA ASN A 67 -1.52 -10.09 -3.51
C ASN A 67 -1.46 -8.85 -4.41
N TYR A 68 -1.23 -7.70 -3.80
CA TYR A 68 -1.05 -6.42 -4.45
C TYR A 68 0.38 -5.95 -4.20
N VAL A 69 1.08 -5.59 -5.26
CA VAL A 69 2.40 -4.95 -5.17
C VAL A 69 2.20 -3.47 -5.35
N LEU A 70 2.41 -2.71 -4.27
CA LEU A 70 2.36 -1.26 -4.28
C LEU A 70 3.78 -0.72 -4.44
N GLU A 71 3.94 0.23 -5.35
CA GLU A 71 5.21 0.89 -5.64
C GLU A 71 4.98 2.39 -5.61
N SER A 72 5.95 3.13 -5.07
CA SER A 72 5.88 4.58 -5.10
C SER A 72 5.92 5.01 -6.56
N PHE A 73 5.05 5.94 -6.94
CA PHE A 73 5.13 6.55 -8.26
C PHE A 73 6.38 7.42 -8.31
N THR A 74 7.55 6.82 -8.48
CA THR A 74 8.77 7.58 -8.69
C THR A 74 8.64 8.16 -10.09
N GLU A 75 8.29 9.44 -10.20
CA GLU A 75 8.52 10.19 -11.43
C GLU A 75 10.00 10.02 -11.75
N MET A 76 10.33 9.04 -12.59
CA MET A 76 11.62 8.97 -13.22
C MET A 76 11.72 10.24 -14.05
N ASN A 77 12.35 11.25 -13.44
CA ASN A 77 13.31 12.14 -14.03
C ASN A 77 13.05 12.31 -15.54
N ILE A 78 11.99 13.05 -15.89
CA ILE A 78 11.84 13.55 -17.26
C ILE A 78 12.95 14.60 -17.43
N THR A 79 14.20 14.14 -17.56
CA THR A 79 15.29 14.95 -18.08
C THR A 79 14.95 15.22 -19.54
N ASN A 80 14.35 16.38 -19.78
CA ASN A 80 14.34 17.03 -21.08
C ASN A 80 14.99 18.40 -20.93
#